data_AF-A0A383AS39-F1
#
_entry.id   AF-A0A383AS39-F1
#
_cell.length_a   1.000
_cell.length_b   1.000
_cell.length_c   1.000
_cell.angle_alpha   90.00
_cell.angle_beta   90.00
_cell.angle_gamma   90.00
#
_symmetry.space_group_name_H-M   'P 1'
#
loop_
_entity.id
_entity.type
_entity.pdbx_description
1 polymer ?
#
loop_
_entity_poly.entity_id
_entity_poly.type
_entity_poly.pdbx_seq_one_letter_code
_entity_poly.pdbx_strand_id
1 'polypeptide(L)'
;MKKTVISLAILLFGTMPSMAYEYPTDTTIHYVLECMAALGGQTDQNLYTCSCRYDSIREVLSFDDYSDGRTYERNKAMPGKKGGFFRDNERGEKLYDVLVKAREQAAEQCIVVTQVKMIKPTSSQ
;
A
#
# COMPACT_ATOMS: atom_id res chain seq x y z
N MET A 1 12.19 25.53 -46.67
CA MET A 1 12.78 24.27 -46.16
C MET A 1 13.14 24.29 -44.67
N LYS A 2 13.16 25.45 -43.97
CA LYS A 2 13.49 25.55 -42.53
C LYS A 2 12.28 25.41 -41.58
N LYS A 3 11.05 25.53 -42.10
CA LYS A 3 9.79 25.48 -41.32
C LYS A 3 9.25 24.06 -41.11
N THR A 4 9.65 23.11 -41.95
CA THR A 4 9.20 21.70 -41.86
C THR A 4 9.98 20.89 -40.82
N VAL A 5 11.15 21.35 -40.39
CA VAL A 5 11.98 20.65 -39.38
C VAL A 5 11.43 20.84 -37.96
N ILE A 6 10.73 21.95 -37.70
CA ILE A 6 10.22 22.27 -36.34
C ILE A 6 9.01 21.39 -35.98
N SER A 7 8.21 20.96 -36.96
CA SER A 7 7.02 20.13 -36.70
C SER A 7 7.31 18.67 -36.34
N LEU A 8 8.48 18.12 -36.69
CA LEU A 8 8.80 16.71 -36.43
C LEU A 8 9.36 16.47 -35.01
N ALA A 9 9.84 17.51 -34.32
CA ALA A 9 10.37 17.39 -32.97
C ALA A 9 9.29 17.23 -31.89
N ILE A 10 8.05 17.62 -32.16
CA ILE A 10 6.94 17.58 -31.19
C ILE A 10 6.34 16.17 -31.07
N LEU A 11 6.52 15.30 -32.07
CA LEU A 11 5.96 13.93 -32.08
C LEU A 11 6.75 12.92 -31.22
N LEU A 12 7.93 13.27 -30.70
CA LEU A 12 8.80 12.37 -29.93
C LEU A 12 8.75 12.56 -28.40
N PHE A 13 8.04 13.56 -27.88
CA PHE A 13 7.94 13.81 -26.43
C PHE A 13 6.69 13.21 -25.76
N GLY A 14 5.85 12.47 -26.49
CA GLY A 14 4.49 12.11 -26.06
C GLY A 14 4.30 10.81 -25.27
N THR A 15 5.36 10.05 -24.96
CA THR A 15 5.22 8.80 -24.18
C THR A 15 6.26 8.74 -23.06
N MET A 16 6.15 9.65 -22.09
CA MET A 16 6.70 9.33 -20.78
C MET A 16 5.75 8.30 -20.17
N PRO A 17 6.16 7.04 -19.96
CA PRO A 17 5.36 6.15 -19.13
C PRO A 17 5.22 6.88 -17.79
N SER A 18 3.98 7.17 -17.39
CA SER A 18 3.73 7.54 -16.01
C SER A 18 4.18 6.32 -15.22
N MET A 19 5.39 6.40 -14.63
CA MET A 19 5.81 5.53 -13.53
C MET A 19 4.94 5.91 -12.33
N ALA A 20 3.63 5.76 -12.48
CA ALA A 20 2.75 5.67 -11.34
C ALA A 20 3.27 4.46 -10.59
N TYR A 21 3.62 4.69 -9.34
CA TYR A 21 4.02 3.65 -8.43
C TYR A 21 2.78 2.79 -8.14
N GLU A 22 2.34 2.03 -9.15
CA GLU A 22 1.09 1.30 -9.14
C GLU A 22 1.37 -0.09 -8.58
N TYR A 23 0.93 -0.26 -7.35
CA TYR A 23 0.84 -1.58 -6.77
C TYR A 23 -0.14 -2.40 -7.62
N PRO A 24 0.15 -3.68 -7.88
CA PRO A 24 -0.78 -4.56 -8.57
C PRO A 24 -2.15 -4.62 -7.89
N THR A 25 -3.21 -4.74 -8.69
CA THR A 25 -4.60 -4.78 -8.20
C THR A 25 -4.82 -5.93 -7.22
N ASP A 26 -4.24 -7.09 -7.48
CA ASP A 26 -4.31 -8.25 -6.57
C ASP A 26 -3.63 -7.96 -5.24
N THR A 27 -2.48 -7.27 -5.23
CA THR A 27 -1.79 -6.84 -4.01
C THR A 27 -2.66 -5.87 -3.21
N THR A 28 -3.31 -4.92 -3.89
CA THR A 28 -4.25 -3.97 -3.29
C THR A 28 -5.38 -4.69 -2.57
N ILE A 29 -6.05 -5.59 -3.28
CA ILE A 29 -7.21 -6.31 -2.75
C ILE A 29 -6.79 -7.21 -1.60
N HIS A 30 -5.70 -7.97 -1.74
CA HIS A 30 -5.22 -8.86 -0.68
C HIS A 30 -4.84 -8.08 0.59
N TYR A 31 -4.15 -6.94 0.46
CA TYR A 31 -3.84 -6.09 1.62
C TYR A 31 -5.11 -5.65 2.35
N VAL A 32 -6.11 -5.14 1.61
CA VAL A 32 -7.36 -4.65 2.20
C VAL A 32 -8.11 -5.79 2.90
N LEU A 33 -8.19 -6.97 2.29
CA LEU A 33 -8.83 -8.14 2.89
C LEU A 33 -8.12 -8.61 4.17
N GLU A 34 -6.79 -8.68 4.16
CA GLU A 34 -5.99 -9.03 5.35
C GLU A 34 -6.18 -8.01 6.48
N CYS A 35 -6.15 -6.72 6.15
CA CYS A 35 -6.35 -5.64 7.11
C CYS A 35 -7.77 -5.69 7.72
N MET A 36 -8.81 -5.89 6.90
CA MET A 36 -10.19 -6.01 7.38
C MET A 36 -10.36 -7.24 8.28
N ALA A 37 -9.73 -8.36 7.95
CA ALA A 37 -9.70 -9.54 8.80
C ALA A 37 -9.04 -9.26 10.16
N ALA A 38 -7.92 -8.52 10.17
CA ALA A 38 -7.24 -8.12 11.40
C ALA A 38 -8.08 -7.14 12.27
N LEU A 39 -8.95 -6.33 11.64
CA LEU A 39 -9.87 -5.42 12.33
C LEU A 39 -11.22 -6.06 12.70
N GLY A 40 -11.36 -7.38 12.56
CA GLY A 40 -12.54 -8.11 13.04
C GLY A 40 -13.64 -8.34 12.02
N GLY A 41 -13.39 -8.13 10.72
CA GLY A 41 -14.27 -8.61 9.65
C GLY A 41 -14.49 -7.62 8.50
N GLN A 42 -15.34 -8.04 7.56
CA GLN A 42 -15.63 -7.28 6.34
C GLN A 42 -16.79 -6.29 6.54
N THR A 43 -16.50 -5.14 7.14
CA THR A 43 -17.45 -4.03 7.31
C THR A 43 -17.01 -2.80 6.52
N ASP A 44 -17.95 -1.90 6.21
CA ASP A 44 -17.62 -0.65 5.49
C ASP A 44 -16.60 0.21 6.25
N GLN A 45 -16.64 0.20 7.59
CA GLN A 45 -15.72 0.99 8.41
C GLN A 45 -14.30 0.44 8.33
N ASN A 46 -14.18 -0.89 8.34
CA ASN A 46 -12.90 -1.56 8.15
C ASN A 46 -12.40 -1.34 6.72
N LEU A 47 -13.28 -1.39 5.72
CA LEU A 47 -12.94 -1.05 4.34
C LEU A 47 -12.35 0.37 4.26
N TYR A 48 -13.01 1.38 4.80
CA TYR A 48 -12.51 2.75 4.80
C TYR A 48 -11.16 2.90 5.53
N THR A 49 -11.05 2.27 6.70
CA THR A 49 -9.81 2.27 7.49
C THR A 49 -8.66 1.64 6.71
N CYS A 50 -8.89 0.47 6.12
CA CYS A 50 -7.88 -0.31 5.42
C CYS A 50 -7.47 0.30 4.08
N SER A 51 -8.43 0.87 3.33
CA SER A 51 -8.11 1.62 2.11
C SER A 51 -7.24 2.84 2.41
N CYS A 52 -7.57 3.62 3.45
CA CYS A 52 -6.74 4.76 3.88
C CYS A 52 -5.31 4.33 4.22
N ARG A 53 -5.16 3.27 5.03
CA ARG A 53 -3.83 2.75 5.41
C ARG A 53 -3.03 2.27 4.20
N TYR A 54 -3.70 1.62 3.26
CA TYR A 54 -3.08 1.15 2.04
C TYR A 54 -2.53 2.31 1.19
N ASP A 55 -3.34 3.35 0.98
CA ASP A 55 -2.94 4.51 0.21
C ASP A 55 -1.79 5.27 0.90
N SER A 56 -1.83 5.44 2.22
CA SER A 56 -0.72 6.02 3.00
C SER A 56 0.61 5.25 2.81
N ILE A 57 0.56 3.91 2.82
CA ILE A 57 1.75 3.09 2.56
C ILE A 57 2.28 3.30 1.14
N ARG A 58 1.39 3.34 0.14
CA ARG A 58 1.75 3.52 -1.27
C ARG A 58 2.39 4.86 -1.57
N GLU A 59 2.04 5.90 -0.82
CA GLU A 59 2.62 7.24 -0.98
C GLU A 59 4.09 7.29 -0.60
N VAL A 60 4.52 6.46 0.36
CA VAL A 60 5.88 6.50 0.92
C VAL A 60 6.75 5.31 0.57
N LEU A 61 6.15 4.21 0.09
CA LEU A 61 6.85 2.94 -0.11
C LEU A 61 6.66 2.40 -1.52
N SER A 62 7.79 2.09 -2.15
CA SER A 62 7.80 1.35 -3.40
C SER A 62 7.28 -0.09 -3.19
N PHE A 63 6.29 -0.58 -3.93
CA PHE A 63 5.95 -1.98 -4.26
C PHE A 63 7.15 -2.93 -4.30
N ASP A 64 8.31 -2.58 -4.88
CA ASP A 64 9.47 -3.49 -4.85
C ASP A 64 9.96 -3.65 -3.41
N ASP A 65 10.15 -2.55 -2.68
CA ASP A 65 10.53 -2.57 -1.27
C ASP A 65 9.43 -3.15 -0.37
N TYR A 66 8.16 -2.90 -0.67
CA TYR A 66 6.99 -3.44 0.00
C TYR A 66 6.90 -4.95 -0.20
N SER A 67 7.10 -5.43 -1.44
CA SER A 67 7.07 -6.84 -1.80
C SER A 67 8.23 -7.58 -1.14
N ASP A 68 9.42 -7.01 -1.14
CA ASP A 68 10.60 -7.55 -0.46
C ASP A 68 10.40 -7.56 1.06
N GLY A 69 9.92 -6.47 1.66
CA GLY A 69 9.63 -6.37 3.08
C GLY A 69 8.54 -7.35 3.54
N ARG A 70 7.47 -7.51 2.75
CA ARG A 70 6.41 -8.52 2.97
C ARG A 70 6.93 -9.94 2.81
N THR A 71 7.82 -10.16 1.84
CA THR A 71 8.46 -11.45 1.63
C THR A 71 9.34 -11.79 2.83
N TYR A 72 10.14 -10.85 3.34
CA TYR A 72 10.90 -11.06 4.57
C TYR A 72 9.98 -11.37 5.76
N GLU A 73 8.94 -10.55 5.97
CA GLU A 73 7.96 -10.73 7.05
C GLU A 73 7.35 -12.14 7.06
N ARG A 74 6.89 -12.61 5.90
CA ARG A 74 6.27 -13.94 5.75
C ARG A 74 7.26 -15.07 6.04
N ASN A 75 8.49 -14.96 5.54
CA ASN A 75 9.43 -16.07 5.55
C ASN A 75 10.34 -16.10 6.79
N LYS A 76 10.54 -14.97 7.49
CA LYS A 76 11.37 -14.95 8.72
C LYS A 76 10.80 -15.81 9.85
N ALA A 77 9.47 -15.96 9.87
CA ALA A 77 8.74 -16.80 10.81
C ALA A 77 8.84 -18.31 10.50
N MET A 78 9.41 -18.70 9.35
CA MET A 78 9.55 -20.10 8.97
C MET A 78 10.53 -20.83 9.91
N PRO A 79 10.17 -22.02 10.43
CA PRO A 79 11.05 -22.77 11.30
C PRO A 79 12.23 -23.40 10.53
N GLY A 80 13.28 -23.74 11.28
CA GLY A 80 14.45 -24.47 10.77
C GLY A 80 15.40 -23.64 9.91
N LYS A 81 16.29 -24.34 9.18
CA LYS A 81 17.36 -23.73 8.38
C LYS A 81 16.85 -22.85 7.24
N LYS A 82 15.70 -23.20 6.65
CA LYS A 82 15.08 -22.42 5.56
C LYS A 82 14.67 -21.01 6.01
N GLY A 83 14.09 -20.88 7.20
CA GLY A 83 13.84 -19.55 7.77
C GLY A 83 15.09 -18.86 8.28
N GLY A 84 16.15 -19.61 8.61
CA GLY A 84 17.46 -19.06 8.97
C GLY A 84 18.01 -18.18 7.87
N PHE A 85 17.95 -18.63 6.61
CA PHE A 85 18.36 -17.83 5.45
C PHE A 85 17.69 -16.46 5.37
N PHE A 86 16.41 -16.37 5.75
CA PHE A 86 15.71 -15.09 5.79
C PHE A 86 16.13 -14.27 7.01
N ARG A 87 16.20 -14.86 8.21
CA ARG A 87 16.62 -14.13 9.43
C ARG A 87 18.04 -13.58 9.35
N ASP A 88 18.92 -14.23 8.60
CA ASP A 88 20.31 -13.82 8.43
C ASP A 88 20.49 -12.81 7.27
N ASN A 89 19.40 -12.44 6.57
CA ASN A 89 19.44 -11.49 5.45
C ASN A 89 19.25 -10.05 5.94
N GLU A 90 20.35 -9.33 6.14
CA GLU A 90 20.36 -7.93 6.59
C GLU A 90 19.59 -6.97 5.66
N ARG A 91 19.62 -7.20 4.35
CA ARG A 91 18.87 -6.35 3.40
C ARG A 91 17.38 -6.54 3.61
N GLY A 92 16.95 -7.79 3.74
CA GLY A 92 15.54 -8.12 3.98
C GLY A 92 15.03 -7.54 5.30
N GLU A 93 15.86 -7.58 6.35
CA GLU A 93 15.54 -6.95 7.63
C GLU A 93 15.35 -5.44 7.50
N LYS A 94 16.25 -4.73 6.82
CA LYS A 94 16.12 -3.29 6.58
C LYS A 94 14.85 -2.93 5.81
N LEU A 95 14.49 -3.70 4.79
CA LEU A 95 13.27 -3.48 4.00
C LEU A 95 12.00 -3.78 4.82
N TYR A 96 12.07 -4.79 5.70
CA TYR A 96 11.00 -5.04 6.67
C TYR A 96 10.84 -3.89 7.66
N ASP A 97 11.92 -3.30 8.17
CA ASP A 97 11.85 -2.15 9.07
C ASP A 97 11.23 -0.92 8.38
N VAL A 98 11.54 -0.70 7.10
CA VAL A 98 10.89 0.35 6.29
C VAL A 98 9.38 0.08 6.18
N LEU A 99 8.98 -1.17 5.91
CA LEU A 99 7.57 -1.56 5.86
C LEU A 99 6.85 -1.35 7.21
N VAL A 100 7.49 -1.69 8.33
CA VAL A 100 6.93 -1.46 9.68
C VAL A 100 6.70 0.03 9.91
N LYS A 101 7.68 0.88 9.62
CA LYS A 101 7.54 2.34 9.75
C LYS A 101 6.42 2.91 8.89
N ALA A 102 6.30 2.44 7.64
CA ALA A 102 5.21 2.86 6.76
C ALA A 102 3.83 2.49 7.34
N ARG A 103 3.71 1.31 7.96
CA ARG A 103 2.47 0.88 8.64
C ARG A 103 2.17 1.67 9.90
N GLU A 104 3.18 2.02 10.68
CA GLU A 104 3.03 2.87 11.86
C GLU A 104 2.51 4.26 11.45
N GLN A 105 3.15 4.90 10.47
CA GLN A 105 2.68 6.17 9.91
C GLN A 105 1.24 6.06 9.40
N ALA A 106 0.92 5.00 8.66
CA ALA A 106 -0.44 4.77 8.17
C ALA A 106 -1.44 4.59 9.31
N ALA A 107 -1.08 3.93 10.41
CA ALA A 107 -1.96 3.75 11.56
C ALA A 107 -2.22 5.07 12.32
N GLU A 108 -1.23 5.96 12.39
CA GLU A 108 -1.36 7.29 12.99
C GLU A 108 -2.25 8.21 12.14
N GLN A 109 -2.06 8.21 10.81
CA GLN A 109 -2.83 9.02 9.87
C GLN A 109 -4.27 8.49 9.69
N CYS A 110 -4.43 7.17 9.68
CA CYS A 110 -5.69 6.47 9.41
C CYS A 110 -6.13 5.64 10.62
N ILE A 111 -6.75 6.34 11.58
CA ILE A 111 -7.36 5.73 12.76
C ILE A 111 -8.56 4.85 12.39
N VAL A 112 -8.88 3.88 13.26
CA VAL A 112 -10.01 2.96 13.02
C VAL A 112 -11.32 3.73 13.03
N VAL A 113 -12.04 3.67 11.92
CA VAL A 113 -13.35 4.29 11.76
C VAL A 113 -14.38 3.52 12.60
N THR A 114 -15.22 4.25 13.34
CA THR A 114 -16.32 3.67 14.11
C THR A 114 -17.67 4.08 13.51
N GLN A 115 -18.67 3.19 13.61
CA GLN A 115 -20.04 3.54 13.26
C GLN A 115 -20.58 4.57 14.27
N VAL A 116 -20.86 5.78 13.80
CA VAL A 116 -21.71 6.69 14.54
C VAL A 116 -23.15 6.17 14.40
N LYS A 117 -23.75 5.75 15.51
CA LYS A 117 -25.18 5.43 15.52
C LYS A 117 -25.95 6.69 15.19
N MET A 118 -26.64 6.69 14.06
CA MET A 118 -27.59 7.75 13.71
C MET A 118 -28.62 7.83 14.84
N ILE A 119 -28.62 8.94 15.58
CA ILE A 119 -29.71 9.29 16.47
C ILE A 119 -30.92 9.56 15.58
N LYS A 120 -32.10 9.06 15.99
CA LYS A 120 -33.36 9.32 15.27
C LYS A 120 -33.46 10.82 14.98
N PRO A 121 -33.82 11.26 13.77
CA PRO A 121 -33.91 12.69 13.46
C PRO A 121 -34.82 13.37 14.49
N THR A 122 -34.31 14.41 15.16
CA THR A 122 -35.09 15.19 16.13
C THR A 122 -36.23 15.95 15.46
N SER A 123 -36.24 16.07 14.13
CA SER A 123 -37.34 16.66 13.38
C SER A 123 -38.07 15.61 12.54
N SER A 124 -39.12 15.05 13.12
CA SER A 124 -40.35 14.83 12.36
C SER A 124 -41.08 16.17 12.28
N GLN A 125 -40.93 16.87 11.16
CA GLN A 125 -41.99 17.76 10.68
C GLN A 125 -42.77 17.02 9.60
#